data_AF-A0A0F9NW70-F1
#
_entry.id   AF-A0A0F9NW70-F1
#
_cell.length_a   1.000
_cell.length_b   1.000
_cell.length_c   1.000
_cell.angle_alpha   90.00
_cell.angle_beta   90.00
_cell.angle_gamma   90.00
#
_symmetry.space_group_name_H-M   'P 1'
#
loop_
_entity.id
_entity.type
_entity.pdbx_description
1 polymer ?
#
loop_
_entity_poly.entity_id
_entity_poly.type
_entity_poly.pdbx_seq_one_letter_code
_entity_poly.pdbx_strand_id
1 'polypeptide(L)'
;MPQLLDRRLTLRRPSSRCVECGESRAYRRDELHSRRGTFYCQYHLDKITRVRCFTCPAAHEGWHKADTRRRKGVAYCLEHLPPKADIWPCCPKCGGKEFGQFAWKGSVEKTTITCEKCGFKDLAVNHFDDLTVKVIASPVGEAK
;
A
#
# COMPACT_ATOMS: atom_id res chain seq x y z
N MET A 1 -10.79 71.61 -4.04
CA MET A 1 -11.18 70.39 -3.29
C MET A 1 -12.14 69.60 -4.16
N PRO A 2 -11.98 68.29 -4.45
CA PRO A 2 -10.92 67.31 -4.09
C PRO A 2 -10.19 66.75 -5.34
N GLN A 3 -8.85 66.68 -5.36
CA GLN A 3 -8.00 65.53 -4.98
C GLN A 3 -8.26 64.23 -5.75
N LEU A 4 -7.56 64.11 -6.88
CA LEU A 4 -7.20 62.84 -7.53
C LEU A 4 -6.29 62.05 -6.57
N LEU A 5 -6.81 60.98 -5.98
CA LEU A 5 -6.00 59.99 -5.28
C LEU A 5 -6.29 58.60 -5.83
N ASP A 6 -5.37 58.23 -6.72
CA ASP A 6 -4.92 56.90 -7.08
C ASP A 6 -5.10 55.90 -5.92
N ARG A 7 -6.15 55.08 -6.00
CA ARG A 7 -6.36 53.96 -5.06
C ARG A 7 -5.85 52.67 -5.68
N ARG A 8 -4.60 52.70 -6.12
CA ARG A 8 -3.81 51.48 -6.37
C ARG A 8 -3.55 50.78 -5.02
N LEU A 9 -3.94 49.51 -4.98
CA LEU A 9 -3.29 48.43 -4.25
C LEU A 9 -3.23 48.58 -2.71
N THR A 10 -4.27 48.12 -2.03
CA THR A 10 -4.07 47.34 -0.81
C THR A 10 -4.76 45.99 -0.94
N LEU A 11 -4.34 45.19 -1.92
CA LEU A 11 -4.30 43.75 -1.70
C LEU A 11 -3.36 43.57 -0.49
N ARG A 12 -3.91 43.47 0.73
CA ARG A 12 -3.16 42.95 1.88
C ARG A 12 -2.59 41.62 1.40
N ARG A 13 -1.29 41.59 1.08
CA ARG A 13 -0.60 40.36 0.69
C ARG A 13 -0.93 39.33 1.77
N PRO A 14 -1.57 38.20 1.45
CA PRO A 14 -1.82 37.18 2.46
C PRO A 14 -0.44 36.77 2.96
N SER A 15 -0.16 37.11 4.22
CA SER A 15 1.09 36.76 4.87
C SER A 15 1.28 35.26 4.68
N SER A 16 2.33 34.89 3.95
CA SER A 16 2.70 33.50 3.72
C SER A 16 3.09 32.93 5.08
N ARG A 17 2.10 32.37 5.78
CA ARG A 17 2.23 31.80 7.11
C ARG A 17 1.84 30.33 7.05
N CYS A 18 2.61 29.51 7.75
CA CYS A 18 2.17 28.17 8.10
C CYS A 18 1.11 28.28 9.20
N VAL A 19 -0.02 27.59 9.03
CA VAL A 19 -1.14 27.63 9.99
C VAL A 19 -0.72 27.21 11.41
N GLU A 20 0.20 26.25 11.53
CA GLU A 20 0.69 25.72 12.81
C GLU A 20 1.81 26.58 13.42
N CYS A 21 2.61 27.29 12.61
CA CYS A 21 3.66 28.16 13.15
C CYS A 21 3.11 29.48 13.71
N GLY A 22 1.92 29.89 13.29
CA GLY A 22 1.35 31.19 13.64
C GLY A 22 2.25 32.36 13.22
N GLU A 23 2.37 33.37 14.08
CA GLU A 23 3.19 34.57 13.84
C GLU A 23 4.68 34.36 14.19
N SER A 24 5.00 33.23 14.80
CA SER A 24 6.34 32.90 15.33
C SER A 24 7.42 32.84 14.26
N ARG A 25 7.03 32.68 12.98
CA ARG A 25 7.97 32.57 11.86
C ARG A 25 7.34 33.09 10.57
N ALA A 26 8.04 33.98 9.89
CA ALA A 26 7.71 34.41 8.54
C ALA A 26 8.29 33.41 7.51
N TYR A 27 7.48 33.06 6.51
CA TYR A 27 7.91 32.21 5.39
C TYR A 27 7.73 32.99 4.09
N ARG A 28 8.59 32.74 3.11
CA ARG A 28 8.28 33.11 1.73
C ARG A 28 7.19 32.21 1.17
N ARG A 29 6.56 32.64 0.08
CA ARG A 29 5.43 31.91 -0.51
C ARG A 29 5.85 30.55 -1.08
N ASP A 30 7.03 30.49 -1.66
CA ASP A 30 7.69 29.29 -2.22
C ASP A 30 8.15 28.30 -1.16
N GLU A 31 8.25 28.71 0.11
CA GLU A 31 8.58 27.84 1.25
C GLU A 31 7.33 27.19 1.88
N LEU A 32 6.14 27.49 1.36
CA LEU A 32 4.88 26.97 1.87
C LEU A 32 4.21 26.03 0.87
N HIS A 33 3.71 24.94 1.42
CA HIS A 33 2.99 23.92 0.68
C HIS A 33 1.50 24.03 0.99
N SER A 34 0.68 23.99 -0.06
CA SER A 34 -0.79 23.99 0.09
C SER A 34 -1.30 22.56 0.27
N ARG A 35 -2.22 22.38 1.22
CA ARG A 35 -2.98 21.14 1.38
C ARG A 35 -4.41 21.50 1.73
N ARG A 36 -5.36 21.10 0.87
CA ARG A 36 -6.81 21.40 1.03
C ARG A 36 -7.10 22.90 1.27
N GLY A 37 -6.36 23.78 0.59
CA GLY A 37 -6.52 25.23 0.72
C GLY A 37 -5.79 25.89 1.89
N THR A 38 -5.18 25.11 2.80
CA THR A 38 -4.39 25.63 3.92
C THR A 38 -2.89 25.53 3.64
N PHE A 39 -2.09 26.45 4.17
CA PHE A 39 -0.64 26.51 3.96
C PHE A 39 0.15 25.99 5.16
N TYR A 40 1.13 25.14 4.88
CA TYR A 40 2.02 24.53 5.86
C TYR A 40 3.47 24.71 5.42
N CYS A 41 4.39 24.90 6.37
CA CYS A 41 5.80 24.69 6.09
C CYS A 41 6.07 23.19 5.94
N GLN A 42 7.19 22.82 5.33
CA GLN A 42 7.54 21.42 5.07
C GLN A 42 7.42 20.54 6.33
N TYR A 43 7.98 20.98 7.47
CA TYR A 43 7.92 20.25 8.74
C TYR A 43 6.49 19.92 9.20
N HIS A 44 5.59 20.92 9.18
CA HIS A 44 4.21 20.70 9.61
C HIS A 44 3.43 19.87 8.59
N LEU A 45 3.73 20.03 7.29
CA LEU A 45 3.15 19.18 6.25
C LEU A 45 3.55 17.71 6.45
N ASP A 46 4.82 17.44 6.71
CA ASP A 46 5.33 16.10 7.00
C ASP A 46 4.62 15.51 8.21
N LYS A 47 4.54 16.29 9.31
CA LYS A 47 3.86 15.85 10.54
C LYS A 47 2.41 15.42 10.29
N ILE A 48 1.64 16.17 9.49
CA ILE A 48 0.23 15.84 9.18
C ILE A 48 0.05 14.79 8.07
N THR A 49 1.12 14.42 7.36
CA THR A 49 1.08 13.42 6.28
C THR A 49 1.70 12.09 6.67
N ARG A 50 2.29 12.00 7.87
CA ARG A 50 2.76 10.74 8.44
C ARG A 50 1.64 9.72 8.57
N VAL A 51 2.00 8.47 8.32
CA VAL A 51 1.12 7.31 8.33
C VAL A 51 1.49 6.46 9.54
N ARG A 52 0.50 6.09 10.35
CA ARG A 52 0.71 5.15 11.46
C ARG A 52 0.80 3.73 10.92
N CYS A 53 1.82 3.01 11.38
CA CYS A 53 1.89 1.57 11.21
C CYS A 53 0.86 0.92 12.14
N PHE A 54 0.20 -0.13 11.66
CA PHE A 54 -0.78 -0.90 12.42
C PHE A 54 -0.19 -1.55 13.69
N THR A 55 1.09 -1.91 13.66
CA THR A 55 1.77 -2.66 14.72
C THR A 55 2.62 -1.80 15.65
N CYS A 56 3.10 -0.64 15.17
CA CYS A 56 3.93 0.24 16.00
C CYS A 56 3.17 0.72 17.26
N PRO A 57 3.87 0.96 18.38
CA PRO A 57 3.25 1.50 19.59
C PRO A 57 2.60 2.85 19.32
N ALA A 58 1.53 3.15 20.06
CA ALA A 58 0.76 4.39 19.89
C ALA A 58 1.58 5.67 20.12
N ALA A 59 2.68 5.56 20.89
CA ALA A 59 3.64 6.64 21.13
C ALA A 59 4.49 6.98 19.88
N HIS A 60 4.54 6.12 18.87
CA HIS A 60 5.28 6.39 17.65
C HIS A 60 4.63 7.54 16.85
N GLU A 61 5.44 8.52 16.47
CA GLU A 61 5.03 9.75 15.75
C GLU A 61 4.50 9.50 14.33
N GLY A 62 4.66 8.28 13.84
CA GLY A 62 4.27 7.82 12.51
C GLY A 62 5.43 7.87 11.53
N TRP A 63 5.25 7.20 10.39
CA TRP A 63 6.26 7.06 9.35
C TRP A 63 5.93 7.96 8.17
N HIS A 64 6.95 8.40 7.42
CA HIS A 64 6.68 9.05 6.14
C HIS A 64 6.01 8.06 5.20
N LYS A 65 5.13 8.56 4.33
CA LYS A 65 4.38 7.71 3.39
C LYS A 65 5.33 6.85 2.53
N ALA A 66 6.49 7.37 2.15
CA ALA A 66 7.51 6.67 1.38
C ALA A 66 8.06 5.42 2.10
N ASP A 67 8.13 5.45 3.43
CA ASP A 67 8.67 4.39 4.30
C ASP A 67 7.60 3.42 4.79
N THR A 68 6.38 3.55 4.28
CA THR A 68 5.28 2.63 4.58
C THR A 68 4.91 1.78 3.38
N ARG A 69 4.38 0.59 3.67
CA ARG A 69 3.79 -0.31 2.67
C ARG A 69 2.40 -0.70 3.14
N ARG A 70 1.52 -0.97 2.18
CA ARG A 70 0.17 -1.44 2.47
C ARG A 70 0.02 -2.92 2.14
N ARG A 71 -0.66 -3.65 3.02
CA ARG A 71 -1.07 -5.06 2.84
C ARG A 71 -2.49 -5.20 3.34
N LYS A 72 -3.38 -5.85 2.57
CA LYS A 72 -4.79 -6.06 2.95
C LYS A 72 -5.49 -4.79 3.47
N GLY A 73 -5.21 -3.64 2.86
CA GLY A 73 -5.82 -2.35 3.23
C GLY A 73 -5.21 -1.62 4.43
N VAL A 74 -4.32 -2.25 5.20
CA VAL A 74 -3.65 -1.64 6.37
C VAL A 74 -2.20 -1.26 6.06
N ALA A 75 -1.68 -0.25 6.77
CA ALA A 75 -0.33 0.29 6.58
C ALA A 75 0.65 -0.28 7.60
N TYR A 76 1.84 -0.65 7.13
CA TYR A 76 2.95 -1.15 7.94
C TYR A 76 4.22 -0.35 7.65
N CYS A 77 5.08 -0.17 8.66
CA CYS A 77 6.47 0.19 8.41
C CYS A 77 7.24 -1.01 7.86
N LEU A 78 8.46 -0.80 7.40
CA LEU A 78 9.28 -1.87 6.81
C LEU A 78 9.58 -3.00 7.80
N GLU A 79 9.79 -2.67 9.08
CA GLU A 79 10.09 -3.66 10.13
C GLU A 79 8.90 -4.56 10.47
N HIS A 80 7.69 -3.97 10.51
CA HIS A 80 6.47 -4.69 10.84
C HIS A 80 5.68 -5.14 9.61
N LEU A 81 6.26 -5.04 8.41
CA LEU A 81 5.60 -5.46 7.19
C LEU A 81 5.50 -6.98 7.21
N PRO A 82 4.27 -7.56 7.29
CA PRO A 82 4.14 -8.99 7.22
C PRO A 82 4.69 -9.50 5.88
N PRO A 83 5.25 -10.73 5.86
CA PRO A 83 5.70 -11.35 4.63
C PRO A 83 4.56 -11.31 3.61
N LYS A 84 4.92 -11.13 2.34
CA LYS A 84 3.95 -11.37 1.26
C LYS A 84 3.48 -12.81 1.46
N ALA A 85 2.17 -13.02 1.60
CA ALA A 85 1.65 -14.37 1.54
C ALA A 85 2.11 -14.93 0.20
N ASP A 86 3.01 -15.90 0.21
CA ASP A 86 3.29 -16.71 -0.95
C ASP A 86 1.96 -17.39 -1.28
N ILE A 87 1.40 -17.02 -2.43
CA ILE A 87 0.13 -17.58 -2.91
C ILE A 87 0.32 -19.08 -3.20
N TRP A 88 1.58 -19.51 -3.34
CA TRP A 88 1.95 -20.85 -3.73
C TRP A 88 2.49 -21.66 -2.53
N PRO A 89 1.85 -22.77 -2.16
CA PRO A 89 2.33 -23.64 -1.08
C PRO A 89 3.65 -24.31 -1.48
N CYS A 90 4.50 -24.54 -0.49
CA CYS A 90 5.69 -25.38 -0.64
C CYS A 90 5.28 -26.86 -0.71
N CYS A 91 6.10 -27.69 -1.36
CA CYS A 91 5.91 -29.13 -1.35
C CYS A 91 6.00 -29.68 0.08
N PRO A 92 5.00 -30.43 0.57
CA PRO A 92 5.01 -30.97 1.93
C PRO A 92 6.14 -31.99 2.16
N LYS A 93 6.67 -32.61 1.09
CA LYS A 93 7.70 -33.65 1.20
C LYS A 93 9.13 -33.12 1.20
N CYS A 94 9.43 -32.10 0.39
CA CYS A 94 10.80 -31.59 0.22
C CYS A 94 10.97 -30.10 0.56
N GLY A 95 9.89 -29.39 0.89
CA GLY A 95 9.92 -27.94 1.12
C GLY A 95 10.22 -27.11 -0.14
N GLY A 96 10.25 -27.74 -1.31
CA GLY A 96 10.49 -27.05 -2.58
C GLY A 96 9.37 -26.07 -2.92
N LYS A 97 9.73 -24.90 -3.42
CA LYS A 97 8.77 -23.86 -3.87
C LYS A 97 8.08 -24.18 -5.21
N GLU A 98 8.55 -25.23 -5.89
CA GLU A 98 8.06 -25.68 -7.21
C GLU A 98 7.08 -26.84 -7.03
N PHE A 99 6.05 -26.61 -6.23
CA PHE A 99 4.98 -27.58 -6.02
C PHE A 99 3.76 -27.14 -6.82
N GLY A 100 3.70 -27.47 -8.12
CA GLY A 100 2.84 -26.68 -9.00
C GLY A 100 2.38 -27.33 -10.30
N GLN A 101 2.81 -28.54 -10.66
CA GLN A 101 2.38 -29.11 -11.92
C GLN A 101 1.01 -29.77 -11.76
N PHE A 102 -0.04 -29.05 -12.19
CA PHE A 102 -1.40 -29.55 -12.19
C PHE A 102 -1.63 -30.50 -13.37
N ALA A 103 -2.31 -31.60 -13.10
CA ALA A 103 -2.84 -32.51 -14.12
C ALA A 103 -4.35 -32.56 -13.98
N TRP A 104 -5.05 -31.84 -14.86
CA TRP A 104 -6.51 -31.83 -14.94
C TRP A 104 -7.04 -33.22 -15.27
N LYS A 105 -8.06 -33.65 -14.53
CA LYS A 105 -8.71 -34.97 -14.71
C LYS A 105 -10.22 -34.84 -14.92
N GLY A 106 -10.65 -33.73 -15.52
CA GLY A 106 -12.06 -33.45 -15.82
C GLY A 106 -12.86 -32.85 -14.67
N SER A 107 -12.32 -32.82 -13.45
CA SER A 107 -12.93 -32.12 -12.32
C SER A 107 -11.88 -31.68 -11.30
N VAL A 108 -12.24 -30.71 -10.46
CA VAL A 108 -11.41 -30.19 -9.38
C VAL A 108 -11.02 -31.31 -8.39
N GLU A 109 -11.98 -32.13 -7.98
CA GLU A 109 -11.80 -33.25 -7.04
C GLU A 109 -10.82 -34.33 -7.52
N LYS A 110 -10.70 -34.49 -8.85
CA LYS A 110 -9.81 -35.49 -9.46
C LYS A 110 -8.47 -34.90 -9.89
N THR A 111 -8.33 -33.57 -9.86
CA THR A 111 -7.12 -32.90 -10.30
C THR A 111 -5.99 -33.20 -9.34
N THR A 112 -4.87 -33.66 -9.89
CA THR A 112 -3.67 -33.98 -9.10
C THR A 112 -2.61 -32.91 -9.30
N ILE A 113 -1.77 -32.72 -8.30
CA ILE A 113 -0.59 -31.87 -8.36
C ILE A 113 0.66 -32.70 -8.14
N THR A 114 1.74 -32.36 -8.85
CA THR A 114 3.04 -33.02 -8.72
C THR A 114 4.14 -32.01 -8.40
N CYS A 115 5.03 -32.39 -7.49
CA CYS A 115 6.29 -31.68 -7.23
C CYS A 115 7.35 -32.11 -8.25
N GLU A 116 7.90 -31.16 -8.99
CA GLU A 116 8.94 -31.44 -10.00
C GLU A 116 10.25 -31.91 -9.36
N LYS A 117 10.58 -31.44 -8.15
CA LYS A 117 11.86 -31.79 -7.49
C LYS A 117 11.93 -33.21 -6.94
N CYS A 118 10.84 -33.68 -6.32
CA CYS A 118 10.85 -34.94 -5.57
C CYS A 118 9.81 -35.96 -6.06
N GLY A 119 9.06 -35.62 -7.11
CA GLY A 119 8.03 -36.48 -7.69
C GLY A 119 6.82 -36.71 -6.77
N PHE A 120 6.71 -36.00 -5.64
CA PHE A 120 5.56 -36.12 -4.75
C PHE A 120 4.29 -35.73 -5.49
N LYS A 121 3.28 -36.60 -5.44
CA LYS A 121 2.01 -36.43 -6.13
C LYS A 121 0.86 -36.58 -5.14
N ASP A 122 -0.08 -35.67 -5.19
CA ASP A 122 -1.28 -35.69 -4.35
C ASP A 122 -2.48 -35.05 -5.08
N LEU A 123 -3.66 -35.09 -4.46
CA LEU A 123 -4.82 -34.33 -4.92
C LEU A 123 -4.58 -32.83 -4.74
N ALA A 124 -4.90 -32.05 -5.76
CA ALA A 124 -4.70 -30.60 -5.75
C ALA A 124 -5.53 -29.90 -4.66
N VAL A 125 -6.75 -30.40 -4.42
CA VAL A 125 -7.68 -29.88 -3.39
C VAL A 125 -7.16 -30.02 -1.96
N ASN A 126 -6.19 -30.90 -1.71
CA ASN A 126 -5.56 -31.01 -0.39
C ASN A 126 -4.65 -29.82 -0.06
N HIS A 127 -4.22 -29.06 -1.07
CA HIS A 127 -3.21 -28.01 -0.94
C HIS A 127 -3.68 -26.64 -1.47
N PHE A 128 -4.73 -26.62 -2.29
CA PHE A 128 -5.29 -25.42 -2.92
C PHE A 128 -6.81 -25.42 -2.77
N ASP A 129 -7.41 -24.24 -2.71
CA ASP A 129 -8.86 -24.09 -2.75
C ASP A 129 -9.43 -24.43 -4.14
N ASP A 130 -10.69 -24.86 -4.19
CA ASP A 130 -11.36 -25.30 -5.43
C ASP A 130 -11.30 -24.27 -6.56
N LEU A 131 -11.43 -22.98 -6.21
CA LEU A 131 -11.38 -21.89 -7.19
C LEU A 131 -9.98 -21.79 -7.80
N THR A 132 -8.93 -21.84 -6.98
CA THR A 132 -7.54 -21.84 -7.42
C THR A 132 -7.25 -23.03 -8.34
N VAL A 133 -7.69 -24.25 -7.98
CA VAL A 133 -7.54 -25.44 -8.83
C VAL A 133 -8.27 -25.25 -10.16
N LYS A 134 -9.50 -24.75 -10.14
CA LYS A 134 -10.30 -24.51 -11.35
C LYS A 134 -9.65 -23.47 -12.27
N VAL A 135 -9.21 -22.34 -11.73
CA VAL A 135 -8.61 -21.26 -12.52
C VAL A 135 -7.29 -21.68 -13.17
N ILE A 136 -6.49 -22.50 -12.48
CA ILE A 136 -5.14 -22.86 -12.94
C ILE A 136 -5.17 -24.11 -13.84
N ALA A 137 -5.95 -25.13 -13.46
CA ALA A 137 -5.90 -26.43 -14.11
C ALA A 137 -7.00 -26.64 -15.15
N SER A 138 -8.15 -25.95 -15.05
CA SER A 138 -9.22 -26.19 -16.02
C SER A 138 -8.85 -25.66 -17.41
N PRO A 139 -9.05 -26.46 -18.47
CA PRO A 139 -8.82 -26.01 -19.82
C PRO A 139 -9.76 -24.86 -20.19
N VAL A 140 -9.25 -23.88 -20.94
CA VAL A 140 -10.02 -22.72 -21.42
C VAL A 140 -11.11 -23.22 -22.37
N GLY A 141 -12.35 -23.29 -21.89
CA GLY A 141 -13.51 -23.75 -22.67
C GLY A 141 -14.45 -24.72 -21.95
N GLU A 142 -14.05 -25.30 -20.81
CA GLU A 142 -14.90 -26.20 -20.00
C GLU A 142 -15.56 -25.50 -18.79
N ALA A 143 -15.63 -24.17 -18.79
CA ALA A 143 -16.45 -23.44 -17.83
C ALA A 143 -17.93 -23.56 -18.23
N LYS A 144 -18.57 -24.67 -17.85
CA LYS A 144 -20.02 -24.76 -17.69
C LYS A 144 -20.39 -24.59 -16.22
#